data_AF-D3ASV4-F1
#
_entry.id   AF-D3ASV4-F1
#
_cell.length_a   1.000
_cell.length_b   1.000
_cell.length_c   1.000
_cell.angle_alpha   90.00
_cell.angle_beta   90.00
_cell.angle_gamma   90.00
#
_symmetry.space_group_name_H-M   'P 1'
#
loop_
_entity.id
_entity.type
_entity.pdbx_description
1 polymer ?
#
loop_
_entity_poly.entity_id
_entity_poly.type
_entity_poly.pdbx_seq_one_letter_code
_entity_poly.pdbx_strand_id
1 'polypeptide(L)'
;MEQITVKEILEATGGRLLCGSPDTPLDHVSIDSRTMKGNDLFVPLVGEKVDAHRFIGQAFDNGAAATFTSEHDVMEDNRPWIRVSDTKRALQALGAWYRRRLKLPLVGITG
;
A
#
# COMPACT_ATOMS: atom_id res chain seq x y z
N MET A 1 -10.51 -5.00 -8.22
CA MET A 1 -10.15 -5.85 -7.07
C MET A 1 -11.34 -5.85 -6.15
N GLU A 2 -11.54 -6.92 -5.38
CA GLU A 2 -12.47 -6.83 -4.25
C GLU A 2 -11.91 -5.76 -3.29
N GLN A 3 -12.78 -4.93 -2.73
CA GLN A 3 -12.40 -3.83 -1.85
C GLN A 3 -11.69 -4.40 -0.60
N ILE A 4 -10.51 -3.87 -0.28
CA ILE A 4 -9.74 -4.26 0.90
C ILE A 4 -9.67 -3.11 1.90
N THR A 5 -9.67 -3.42 3.18
CA THR A 5 -9.56 -2.41 4.24
C THR A 5 -8.12 -2.24 4.71
N VAL A 6 -7.82 -1.09 5.32
CA VAL A 6 -6.51 -0.87 5.97
C VAL A 6 -6.21 -1.94 7.01
N LYS A 7 -7.22 -2.38 7.77
CA LYS A 7 -7.10 -3.49 8.72
C LYS A 7 -6.58 -4.77 8.07
N GLU A 8 -7.16 -5.18 6.94
CA GLU A 8 -6.70 -6.35 6.20
C GLU A 8 -5.27 -6.18 5.67
N ILE A 9 -4.88 -4.97 5.29
CA ILE A 9 -3.51 -4.67 4.87
C ILE A 9 -2.53 -4.81 6.02
N LEU A 10 -2.90 -4.37 7.24
CA LEU A 10 -2.09 -4.55 8.44
C LEU A 10 -1.88 -6.05 8.73
N GLU A 11 -2.95 -6.85 8.63
CA GLU A 11 -2.87 -8.31 8.77
C GLU A 11 -2.00 -8.97 7.70
N ALA A 12 -2.10 -8.49 6.45
CA ALA A 12 -1.34 -9.03 5.32
C ALA A 12 0.16 -8.71 5.39
N THR A 13 0.51 -7.53 5.89
CA THR A 13 1.88 -7.00 5.84
C THR A 13 2.61 -7.06 7.18
N GLY A 14 1.90 -7.27 8.29
CA GLY A 14 2.44 -7.09 9.64
C GLY A 14 2.80 -5.64 9.94
N GLY A 15 2.26 -4.69 9.18
CA GLY A 15 2.50 -3.26 9.36
C GLY A 15 1.80 -2.70 10.61
N ARG A 16 2.21 -1.49 11.00
CA ARG A 16 1.60 -0.74 12.10
C ARG A 16 0.92 0.52 11.56
N LEU A 17 -0.32 0.76 11.97
CA LEU A 17 -1.01 2.00 11.66
C LEU A 17 -0.42 3.15 12.50
N LEU A 18 0.04 4.20 11.84
CA LEU A 18 0.56 5.41 12.50
C LEU A 18 -0.55 6.42 12.80
N CYS A 19 -1.44 6.63 11.84
CA CYS A 19 -2.58 7.54 11.91
C CYS A 19 -3.69 7.10 10.95
N GLY A 20 -4.82 7.81 10.96
CA GLY A 20 -6.01 7.49 10.16
C GLY A 20 -6.86 6.34 10.70
N SER A 21 -7.84 5.91 9.92
CA SER A 21 -8.77 4.84 10.31
C SER A 21 -8.36 3.47 9.75
N PRO A 22 -8.42 2.38 10.55
CA PRO A 22 -8.21 1.02 10.06
C PRO A 22 -9.36 0.54 9.15
N ASP A 23 -10.52 1.18 9.20
CA ASP A 23 -11.71 0.80 8.42
C ASP A 23 -11.78 1.50 7.06
N THR A 24 -10.77 2.30 6.70
CA THR A 24 -10.70 2.96 5.39
C THR A 24 -10.68 1.91 4.28
N PRO A 25 -11.65 1.95 3.34
CA PRO A 25 -11.67 1.05 2.20
C PRO A 25 -10.70 1.50 1.11
N LEU A 26 -10.11 0.54 0.43
CA LEU A 26 -9.14 0.73 -0.64
C LEU A 26 -9.48 -0.16 -1.84
N ASP A 27 -9.52 0.44 -3.01
CA ASP A 27 -10.01 -0.20 -4.24
C ASP A 27 -8.87 -0.62 -5.17
N HIS A 28 -7.76 0.14 -5.16
CA HIS A 28 -6.56 -0.18 -5.92
C HIS A 28 -5.27 0.01 -5.13
N VAL A 29 -4.20 -0.57 -5.66
CA VAL A 29 -2.83 -0.43 -5.16
C VAL A 29 -1.99 0.11 -6.31
N SER A 30 -1.24 1.18 -6.08
CA SER A 30 -0.36 1.75 -7.08
C SER A 30 0.99 2.18 -6.48
N ILE A 31 2.05 1.99 -7.27
CA ILE A 31 3.42 2.39 -6.96
C ILE A 31 3.81 3.71 -7.63
N ASP A 32 2.93 4.29 -8.44
CA ASP A 32 3.17 5.54 -9.17
C ASP A 32 2.12 6.58 -8.74
N SER A 33 2.57 7.61 -8.02
CA SER A 33 1.75 8.71 -7.50
C SER A 33 0.90 9.40 -8.57
N ARG A 34 1.28 9.31 -9.85
CA ARG A 34 0.59 9.95 -10.98
C ARG A 34 -0.59 9.16 -11.51
N THR A 35 -0.72 7.90 -11.11
CA THR A 35 -1.73 6.97 -11.65
C THR A 35 -2.87 6.69 -10.67
N MET A 36 -2.95 7.45 -9.58
CA MET A 36 -3.97 7.33 -8.55
C MET A 36 -5.37 7.58 -9.13
N LYS A 37 -6.36 6.78 -8.70
CA LYS A 37 -7.73 6.76 -9.20
C LYS A 37 -8.79 7.06 -8.14
N GLY A 38 -8.37 7.42 -6.92
CA GLY A 38 -9.28 7.57 -5.78
C GLY A 38 -9.40 6.26 -4.99
N ASN A 39 -9.39 6.35 -3.66
CA ASN A 39 -9.38 5.18 -2.76
C ASN A 39 -8.19 4.23 -2.99
N ASP A 40 -7.06 4.77 -3.43
CA ASP A 40 -5.89 3.97 -3.73
C ASP A 40 -4.92 3.87 -2.55
N LEU A 41 -4.27 2.72 -2.42
CA LEU A 41 -3.08 2.57 -1.60
C LEU A 41 -1.85 2.98 -2.42
N PHE A 42 -1.17 4.04 -2.00
CA PHE A 42 0.13 4.39 -2.56
C PHE A 42 1.25 3.60 -1.88
N VAL A 43 2.06 2.91 -2.68
CA VAL A 43 3.19 2.13 -2.21
C VAL A 43 4.49 2.76 -2.70
N PRO A 44 5.14 3.61 -1.87
CA PRO A 44 6.42 4.22 -2.24
C PRO A 44 7.51 3.15 -2.23
N LEU A 45 8.04 2.83 -3.42
CA LEU A 45 9.21 1.96 -3.55
C LEU A 45 10.49 2.80 -3.53
N VAL A 46 11.47 2.33 -2.75
CA VAL A 46 12.81 2.91 -2.74
C VAL A 46 13.61 2.30 -3.89
N GLY A 47 13.83 3.09 -4.93
CA GLY A 47 14.67 2.71 -6.07
C GLY A 47 16.12 3.17 -5.88
N GLU A 48 17.02 2.73 -6.76
CA GLU A 48 18.45 3.08 -6.70
C GLU A 48 18.71 4.59 -6.85
N LYS A 49 17.85 5.29 -7.59
CA LYS A 49 18.01 6.72 -7.92
C LYS A 49 17.02 7.64 -7.20
N VAL A 50 15.85 7.12 -6.85
CA VAL A 50 14.73 7.93 -6.36
C VAL A 50 14.02 7.18 -5.25
N ASP A 51 13.90 7.87 -4.11
CA ASP A 51 13.01 7.45 -3.05
C ASP A 51 11.61 8.03 -3.28
N ALA A 52 10.62 7.14 -3.48
CA ALA A 52 9.24 7.52 -3.74
C ALA A 52 8.47 8.03 -2.52
N HIS A 53 9.01 7.94 -1.29
CA HIS A 53 8.37 8.49 -0.09
C HIS A 53 8.17 10.02 -0.21
N ARG A 54 9.04 10.71 -0.97
CA ARG A 54 8.89 12.15 -1.27
C ARG A 54 7.60 12.47 -2.04
N PHE A 55 6.99 11.49 -2.71
CA PHE A 55 5.76 11.67 -3.49
C PHE A 55 4.50 11.29 -2.73
N ILE A 56 4.59 10.97 -1.43
CA ILE A 56 3.40 10.64 -0.62
C ILE A 56 2.39 11.79 -0.64
N GLY A 57 2.84 13.03 -0.44
CA GLY A 57 1.97 14.20 -0.50
C GLY A 57 1.26 14.31 -1.85
N GLN A 58 2.02 14.20 -2.95
CA GLN A 58 1.46 14.21 -4.30
C GLN A 58 0.49 13.05 -4.54
N ALA A 59 0.78 11.85 -4.04
CA ALA A 59 -0.10 10.70 -4.19
C ALA A 59 -1.45 10.96 -3.51
N PHE A 60 -1.44 11.54 -2.30
CA PHE A 60 -2.66 11.94 -1.62
C PHE A 60 -3.42 13.03 -2.38
N ASP A 61 -2.73 14.03 -2.92
CA ASP A 61 -3.35 15.09 -3.75
C ASP A 61 -4.01 14.50 -5.01
N ASN A 62 -3.43 13.42 -5.55
CA ASN A 62 -3.96 12.71 -6.71
C ASN A 62 -5.03 11.66 -6.36
N GLY A 63 -5.42 11.52 -5.09
CA GLY A 63 -6.52 10.65 -4.66
C GLY A 63 -6.11 9.33 -4.00
N ALA A 64 -4.87 9.18 -3.55
CA ALA A 64 -4.55 8.11 -2.61
C ALA A 64 -5.36 8.28 -1.33
N ALA A 65 -5.91 7.19 -0.81
CA ALA A 65 -6.60 7.18 0.48
C ALA A 65 -5.69 6.68 1.61
N ALA A 66 -4.66 5.89 1.30
CA ALA A 66 -3.69 5.39 2.27
C ALA A 66 -2.29 5.29 1.65
N THR A 67 -1.26 5.19 2.50
CA THR A 67 0.11 4.95 2.03
C THR A 67 0.91 4.01 2.93
N PHE A 68 1.88 3.30 2.34
CA PHE A 68 2.98 2.69 3.09
C PHE A 68 4.08 3.69 3.39
N THR A 69 4.76 3.50 4.51
CA THR A 69 6.01 4.20 4.79
C THR A 69 6.99 3.30 5.51
N SER A 70 8.26 3.36 5.11
CA SER A 70 9.37 2.74 5.85
C SER A 70 10.27 3.72 6.59
N GLU A 71 9.99 5.02 6.48
CA GLU A 71 10.84 6.09 7.01
C GLU A 71 10.22 6.81 8.22
N HIS A 72 8.90 6.90 8.29
CA HIS A 72 8.21 7.65 9.34
C HIS A 72 7.80 6.71 10.48
N ASP A 73 8.02 7.14 11.72
CA ASP A 73 7.63 6.37 12.90
C ASP A 73 6.43 6.96 13.65
N VAL A 74 6.12 8.24 13.42
CA VAL A 74 4.96 8.96 13.96
C VAL A 74 4.45 9.92 12.89
N MET A 75 3.14 9.98 12.67
CA MET A 75 2.49 10.92 11.76
C MET A 75 1.15 11.37 12.32
N GLU A 76 0.76 12.59 11.97
CA GLU A 76 -0.57 13.16 12.26
C GLU A 76 -1.23 13.53 10.94
N ASP A 77 -2.07 12.65 10.43
CA ASP A 77 -2.89 12.86 9.22
C ASP A 77 -4.24 12.17 9.43
N ASN A 78 -5.27 12.62 8.74
CA ASN A 78 -6.58 11.97 8.71
C ASN A 78 -6.56 10.71 7.83
N ARG A 79 -5.64 10.66 6.87
CA ARG A 79 -5.46 9.52 5.96
C ARG A 79 -4.57 8.47 6.60
N PRO A 80 -4.82 7.16 6.38
CA PRO A 80 -3.97 6.11 6.90
C PRO A 80 -2.53 6.12 6.40
N TRP A 81 -1.59 6.17 7.35
CA TRP A 81 -0.18 5.89 7.11
C TRP A 81 0.19 4.57 7.78
N ILE A 82 0.66 3.62 6.99
CA ILE A 82 0.97 2.27 7.46
C ILE A 82 2.48 2.09 7.44
N ARG A 83 3.06 1.98 8.64
CA ARG A 83 4.48 1.74 8.85
C ARG A 83 4.83 0.28 8.60
N VAL A 84 5.77 0.07 7.70
CA VAL A 84 6.35 -1.25 7.37
C VAL A 84 7.87 -1.15 7.35
N SER A 85 8.59 -2.23 7.64
CA SER A 85 10.06 -2.21 7.61
C SER A 85 10.62 -2.04 6.19
N ASP A 86 9.92 -2.57 5.19
CA ASP A 86 10.30 -2.50 3.77
C ASP A 86 9.02 -2.50 2.92
N THR A 87 8.83 -1.44 2.13
CA THR A 87 7.62 -1.23 1.32
C THR A 87 7.50 -2.23 0.16
N LYS A 88 8.62 -2.70 -0.40
CA LYS A 88 8.64 -3.73 -1.46
C LYS A 88 8.22 -5.08 -0.89
N ARG A 89 8.73 -5.46 0.29
CA ARG A 89 8.30 -6.68 0.98
C ARG A 89 6.84 -6.62 1.39
N ALA A 90 6.38 -5.47 1.88
CA ALA A 90 4.97 -5.26 2.19
C ALA A 90 4.07 -5.44 0.96
N LEU A 91 4.46 -4.89 -0.20
CA LEU A 91 3.75 -5.09 -1.46
C LEU A 91 3.68 -6.57 -1.87
N GLN A 92 4.80 -7.29 -1.77
CA GLN A 92 4.84 -8.72 -2.06
C GLN A 92 3.96 -9.54 -1.10
N ALA A 93 4.00 -9.22 0.19
CA ALA A 93 3.20 -9.87 1.22
C ALA A 93 1.69 -9.64 0.98
N LEU A 94 1.31 -8.40 0.65
CA LEU A 94 -0.06 -8.05 0.27
C LEU A 94 -0.51 -8.82 -0.97
N GLY A 95 0.33 -8.89 -2.01
CA GLY A 95 0.05 -9.69 -3.21
C GLY A 95 -0.14 -11.18 -2.91
N ALA A 96 0.73 -11.77 -2.08
CA ALA A 96 0.63 -13.16 -1.65
C ALA A 96 -0.64 -13.41 -0.81
N TRP A 97 -0.98 -12.51 0.10
CA TRP A 97 -2.19 -12.57 0.90
C TRP A 97 -3.45 -12.50 0.03
N TYR A 98 -3.51 -11.56 -0.92
CA TYR A 98 -4.63 -11.44 -1.84
C TYR A 98 -4.74 -12.68 -2.75
N ARG A 99 -3.60 -13.18 -3.26
CA ARG A 99 -3.57 -14.40 -4.07
C ARG A 99 -4.15 -15.60 -3.33
N ARG A 100 -3.88 -15.78 -2.04
CA ARG A 100 -4.42 -16.90 -1.24
C ARG A 100 -5.94 -16.90 -1.13
N ARG A 101 -6.60 -15.74 -1.28
CA ARG A 101 -8.07 -15.63 -1.29
C ARG A 101 -8.69 -16.10 -2.62
N LEU A 102 -7.93 -16.03 -3.71
CA LEU A 102 -8.40 -16.43 -5.03
C LEU A 102 -8.33 -17.97 -5.21
N LYS A 103 -9.47 -18.60 -5.48
CA LYS A 103 -9.57 -20.06 -5.74
C LYS A 103 -9.35 -20.47 -7.20
N LEU A 104 -8.82 -19.57 -8.03
CA LEU A 104 -8.65 -19.77 -9.47
C LEU A 104 -7.38 -20.60 -9.76
N PRO A 105 -7.38 -21.43 -10.83
CA PRO A 105 -6.17 -22.07 -11.34
C PRO A 105 -5.08 -21.03 -11.65
N LEU A 106 -3.82 -21.35 -11.35
CA LEU A 106 -2.67 -20.48 -11.60
C LEU A 106 -1.62 -21.23 -12.41
N VAL A 107 -1.16 -20.59 -13.47
CA VAL A 107 -0.05 -21.05 -14.30
C VAL A 107 0.99 -19.93 -14.31
N GLY A 108 2.22 -20.26 -13.93
CA GLY A 108 3.38 -19.37 -14.07
C GLY A 108 4.28 -19.93 -15.17
N ILE A 109 4.54 -19.14 -16.21
CA ILE A 109 5.44 -19.51 -17.31
C ILE A 109 6.72 -18.70 -17.13
N THR A 110 7.84 -19.41 -17.07
CA THR A 110 9.19 -18.83 -17.00
C THR A 110 10.07 -19.55 -18.03
N GLY A 111 11.15 -18.90 -18.47
CA GLY A 111 12.16 -19.45 -19.38
C GLY A 111 13.55 -19.01 -18.95
#